data_AF-A0A318EWU8-F1
#
_entry.id   AF-A0A318EWU8-F1
#
_cell.length_a   1.000
_cell.length_b   1.000
_cell.length_c   1.000
_cell.angle_alpha   90.00
_cell.angle_beta   90.00
_cell.angle_gamma   90.00
#
_symmetry.space_group_name_H-M   'P 1'
#
loop_
_entity.id
_entity.type
_entity.pdbx_description
1 polymer ?
#
loop_
_entity_poly.entity_id
_entity_poly.type
_entity_poly.pdbx_seq_one_letter_code
_entity_poly.pdbx_strand_id
1 'polypeptide(L)' 'MRYTYVKQQDATDCAAACLAMICLHYRKETTITRLRDMMGTDLKGTNLIGLSKCADELGFTSQAV' A
#
# COMPACT_ATOMS: atom_id res chain seq x y z
N MET A 1 14.61 12.55 3.46
CA MET A 1 14.33 11.41 4.36
C MET A 1 15.14 10.23 3.85
N ARG A 2 16.08 9.68 4.63
CA ARG A 2 16.96 8.60 4.15
C ARG A 2 16.17 7.30 3.94
N TYR A 3 15.17 7.05 4.78
CA TYR A 3 14.19 5.98 4.65
C TYR A 3 12.83 6.47 5.17
N THR A 4 11.76 6.25 4.43
CA THR A 4 10.40 6.54 4.89
C THR A 4 9.88 5.32 5.63
N TYR A 5 9.44 5.51 6.87
CA TYR A 5 8.81 4.45 7.66
C TYR A 5 7.37 4.83 7.99
N VAL A 6 6.43 3.93 7.67
CA VAL A 6 5.01 4.07 7.99
C VAL A 6 4.61 2.87 8.85
N LYS A 7 4.19 3.12 10.09
CA LYS A 7 3.71 2.07 10.99
C LYS A 7 2.31 1.62 10.57
N GLN A 8 2.10 0.30 10.45
CA GLN A 8 0.75 -0.26 10.27
C GLN A 8 -0.14 0.08 11.47
N GLN A 9 -1.40 0.46 11.20
CA GLN A 9 -2.35 0.84 12.25
C GLN A 9 -3.11 -0.37 12.77
N ASP A 10 -3.46 -1.30 11.87
CA ASP A 10 -4.04 -2.60 12.20
C ASP A 10 -3.06 -3.77 11.91
N ALA A 11 -3.32 -4.95 12.47
CA ALA A 11 -2.59 -6.18 12.16
C ALA A 11 -2.65 -6.54 10.67
N THR A 12 -3.74 -6.18 9.99
CA THR A 12 -4.02 -6.48 8.57
C THR A 12 -3.49 -5.42 7.59
N ASP A 13 -2.94 -4.30 8.08
CA ASP A 13 -2.52 -3.17 7.25
C ASP A 13 -1.09 -3.28 6.66
N CYS A 14 -0.45 -4.44 6.74
CA CYS A 14 0.95 -4.59 6.33
C CYS A 14 1.19 -4.13 4.88
N ALA A 15 0.32 -4.51 3.94
CA ALA A 15 0.40 -4.09 2.55
C ALA A 15 0.19 -2.57 2.39
N ALA A 16 -0.76 -1.99 3.12
CA ALA A 16 -1.08 -0.56 3.05
C ALA A 16 0.07 0.28 3.60
N ALA A 17 0.70 -0.16 4.69
CA ALA A 17 1.88 0.48 5.27
C ALA A 17 3.08 0.40 4.30
N CYS A 18 3.34 -0.76 3.71
CA CYS A 18 4.40 -0.93 2.69
C CYS A 18 4.20 0.00 1.50
N LEU A 19 3.00 0.02 0.92
CA LEU A 19 2.70 0.84 -0.23
C LEU A 19 2.70 2.34 0.12
N ALA A 20 2.28 2.73 1.32
CA ALA A 20 2.40 4.11 1.81
C ALA A 20 3.86 4.58 1.87
N MET A 21 4.78 3.72 2.33
CA MET A 21 6.21 4.04 2.34
C MET A 21 6.74 4.30 0.92
N ILE A 22 6.33 3.48 -0.05
CA ILE A 22 6.68 3.63 -1.47
C ILE A 22 6.08 4.93 -2.03
N CYS A 23 4.80 5.20 -1.80
CA CYS A 23 4.15 6.44 -2.22
C CYS A 23 4.89 7.69 -1.71
N LEU A 24 5.20 7.74 -0.41
CA LEU A 24 5.91 8.85 0.20
C LEU A 24 7.34 9.00 -0.35
N HIS A 25 8.03 7.89 -0.66
CA HIS A 25 9.33 7.93 -1.32
C HIS A 25 9.26 8.64 -2.69
N TYR A 26 8.22 8.36 -3.46
CA TYR A 26 7.96 8.98 -4.76
C TYR A 26 7.12 10.27 -4.69
N ARG A 27 6.97 10.87 -3.50
CA ARG A 27 6.19 12.10 -3.26
C ARG A 27 4.73 12.03 -3.76
N LYS A 28 4.12 10.84 -3.74
CA LYS A 28 2.69 10.63 -3.96
C LYS A 28 1.98 10.69 -2.61
N GLU A 29 1.09 11.65 -2.45
CA GLU A 29 0.28 11.80 -1.24
C GLU A 29 -0.82 10.74 -1.16
N THR A 30 -0.93 10.07 -0.02
CA THR A 30 -1.97 9.07 0.26
C THR A 30 -2.11 8.85 1.77
N THR A 31 -3.14 8.13 2.18
CA THR A 31 -3.35 7.69 3.56
C THR A 31 -3.41 6.17 3.64
N ILE A 32 -3.07 5.59 4.80
CA ILE A 32 -3.18 4.14 5.01
C ILE A 32 -4.62 3.67 4.76
N THR A 33 -5.61 4.39 5.27
CA THR A 33 -7.04 4.06 5.08
C THR A 33 -7.41 4.03 3.61
N ARG A 34 -6.99 5.03 2.82
CA ARG A 34 -7.25 5.04 1.38
C ARG A 34 -6.64 3.82 0.68
N LEU A 35 -5.39 3.49 1.00
CA LEU A 35 -4.72 2.32 0.40
C LEU A 35 -5.40 1.02 0.81
N ARG A 36 -5.79 0.90 2.10
CA ARG A 36 -6.54 -0.24 2.64
C ARG A 36 -7.84 -0.47 1.85
N ASP A 37 -8.58 0.60 1.61
CA ASP A 37 -9.85 0.55 0.88
C ASP A 37 -9.63 0.20 -0.60
N MET A 38 -8.66 0.83 -1.26
CA MET A 38 -8.33 0.57 -2.66
C MET A 38 -7.91 -0.89 -2.92
N MET A 39 -7.17 -1.49 -1.99
CA MET A 39 -6.72 -2.88 -2.12
C MET A 39 -7.78 -3.91 -1.71
N GLY A 40 -8.90 -3.47 -1.12
CA GLY A 40 -9.91 -4.36 -0.56
C GLY A 40 -9.41 -5.21 0.60
N THR A 41 -8.55 -4.63 1.45
CA THR A 41 -8.02 -5.32 2.64
C THR A 41 -9.15 -5.70 3.59
N ASP A 42 -9.25 -6.98 3.91
CA ASP A 42 -10.28 -7.51 4.82
C ASP A 42 -9.67 -7.95 6.16
N LEU A 43 -10.44 -8.73 6.93
CA LEU A 43 -10.00 -9.26 8.24
C LEU A 43 -8.82 -10.25 8.14
N LYS A 44 -8.49 -10.73 6.94
CA LYS A 44 -7.36 -11.62 6.66
C LYS A 44 -6.17 -10.88 6.04
N GLY A 45 -6.32 -9.60 5.70
CA GLY A 45 -5.29 -8.79 5.07
C GLY A 45 -5.53 -8.54 3.59
N THR A 46 -4.45 -8.39 2.83
CA THR A 46 -4.49 -8.02 1.41
C THR A 46 -3.90 -9.15 0.56
N ASN A 47 -4.55 -9.48 -0.56
CA ASN A 47 -4.00 -10.41 -1.54
C ASN A 47 -3.19 -9.66 -2.62
N LEU A 48 -2.34 -10.39 -3.36
CA LEU A 48 -1.48 -9.80 -4.38
C LEU A 48 -2.25 -9.16 -5.54
N ILE A 49 -3.44 -9.65 -5.87
CA ILE A 49 -4.28 -9.08 -6.94
C ILE A 49 -4.76 -7.66 -6.54
N GLY A 50 -5.24 -7.50 -5.31
CA GLY A 50 -5.68 -6.20 -4.78
C GLY A 50 -4.51 -5.21 -4.67
N LEU A 51 -3.35 -5.68 -4.20
CA LEU A 51 -2.14 -4.87 -4.15
C LEU A 51 -1.68 -4.42 -5.54
N SER A 52 -1.63 -5.34 -6.51
CA SER A 52 -1.23 -5.03 -7.90
C SER A 52 -2.16 -4.00 -8.54
N LYS A 53 -3.48 -4.20 -8.43
CA LYS A 53 -4.46 -3.24 -8.96
C LYS A 53 -4.32 -1.86 -8.33
N CYS A 54 -4.15 -1.80 -7.01
CA CYS A 54 -3.93 -0.53 -6.32
C CYS A 54 -2.64 0.16 -6.77
N ALA A 55 -1.55 -0.60 -6.97
CA ALA A 55 -0.29 -0.06 -7.48
C ALA A 55 -0.47 0.53 -8.90
N ASP A 56 -1.17 -0.18 -9.77
CA ASP A 56 -1.46 0.27 -11.14
C ASP A 56 -2.33 1.54 -11.14
N GLU A 57 -3.36 1.62 -10.28
CA GLU A 57 -4.20 2.81 -10.09
C GLU A 57 -3.41 4.01 -9.56
N LEU A 58 -2.38 3.77 -8.75
CA LEU A 58 -1.46 4.80 -8.26
C LEU A 58 -0.41 5.19 -9.32
N GLY A 59 -0.42 4.56 -10.50
CA GLY A 59 0.49 4.81 -11.61
C GLY A 59 1.87 4.17 -11.43
N PHE A 60 1.97 3.11 -10.63
CA PHE A 60 3.15 2.27 -10.58
C PHE A 60 3.05 1.12 -11.58
N THR A 61 4.18 0.61 -12.00
CA THR A 61 4.26 -0.67 -12.70
C THR A 61 4.73 -1.72 -11.70
N SER A 62 3.93 -2.76 -11.48
CA SER A 62 4.21 -3.80 -10.50
C SER A 62 4.34 -5.18 -11.17
N GLN A 63 5.14 -6.06 -10.56
CA GLN A 63 5.32 -7.45 -11.00
C GLN A 63 5.36 -8.36 -9.77
N ALA A 64 4.65 -9.49 -9.83
CA ALA A 64 4.73 -10.55 -8.84
C ALA A 64 5.59 -11.72 -9.36
N VAL A 65 6.23 -12.45 -8.45
CA VAL A 65 7.05 -13.65 -8.71
C VAL A 65 6.30 -14.88 -8.22
#